data_AF-A0A2M7E637-F1
#
_entry.id   AF-A0A2M7E637-F1
#
_cell.length_a   1.000
_cell.length_b   1.000
_cell.length_c   1.000
_cell.angle_alpha   90.00
_cell.angle_beta   90.00
_cell.angle_gamma   90.00
#
_symmetry.space_group_name_H-M   'P 1'
#
loop_
_entity.id
_entity.type
_entity.pdbx_description
1 polymer ?
#
loop_
_entity_poly.entity_id
_entity_poly.type
_entity_poly.pdbx_seq_one_letter_code
_entity_poly.pdbx_strand_id
1 'polypeptide(L)' 'KMPDGYRLVFNMYVIEGYQHNEIANILGISASTSKTQLMKARMYLMKKVKKEAYENVE' A
#
# COMPACT_ATOMS: atom_id res chain seq x y z
N LYS A 1 -1.20 1.96 13.07
CA LYS A 1 -1.69 2.81 11.95
C LYS A 1 -0.75 2.64 10.75
N MET A 2 -1.27 2.45 9.52
CA MET A 2 -0.44 2.29 8.31
C MET A 2 0.28 3.61 7.98
N PRO A 3 1.58 3.61 7.58
CA PRO A 3 2.26 4.81 7.10
C PRO A 3 1.55 5.47 5.91
N ASP A 4 1.55 6.80 5.86
CA ASP A 4 0.71 7.53 4.90
C ASP A 4 1.13 7.33 3.44
N GLY A 5 2.44 7.25 3.15
CA GLY A 5 2.91 6.92 1.79
C GLY A 5 2.40 5.55 1.30
N TYR A 6 2.39 4.54 2.18
CA TYR A 6 1.89 3.21 1.83
C TYR A 6 0.39 3.26 1.54
N ARG A 7 -0.37 4.00 2.36
CA ARG A 7 -1.81 4.20 2.16
C ARG A 7 -2.10 4.88 0.83
N LEU A 8 -1.39 5.98 0.56
CA LEU A 8 -1.61 6.80 -0.60
C LEU A 8 -1.30 6.03 -1.89
N VAL A 9 -0.12 5.41 -1.96
CA VAL A 9 0.28 4.60 -3.13
C VAL A 9 -0.63 3.39 -3.32
N PHE A 10 -1.07 2.74 -2.24
CA PHE A 10 -2.03 1.63 -2.34
C PHE A 10 -3.36 2.09 -2.93
N ASN A 11 -3.93 3.19 -2.43
CA ASN A 11 -5.21 3.71 -2.92
C ASN A 11 -5.11 4.12 -4.39
N MET A 12 -4.09 4.91 -4.75
CA MET A 12 -3.89 5.36 -6.13
C MET A 12 -3.72 4.18 -7.10
N TYR A 13 -2.96 3.15 -6.72
CA TYR A 13 -2.74 2.01 -7.61
C TYR A 13 -3.92 1.02 -7.66
N VAL A 14 -4.41 0.59 -6.49
CA VAL A 14 -5.37 -0.53 -6.39
C VAL A 14 -6.81 -0.08 -6.54
N ILE A 15 -7.14 1.14 -6.06
CA ILE A 15 -8.51 1.65 -6.05
C ILE A 15 -8.74 2.55 -7.26
N GLU A 16 -7.82 3.48 -7.52
CA GLU A 16 -7.96 4.48 -8.59
C GLU A 16 -7.38 4.00 -9.94
N GLY A 17 -6.53 2.97 -9.95
CA GLY A 17 -6.02 2.34 -11.17
C GLY A 17 -4.79 2.98 -11.80
N TYR A 18 -4.14 3.93 -11.11
CA TYR A 18 -2.94 4.59 -11.61
C TYR A 18 -1.75 3.64 -11.73
N GLN A 19 -0.92 3.85 -12.76
CA GLN A 19 0.35 3.17 -12.94
C GLN A 19 1.46 3.80 -12.07
N HIS A 20 2.49 3.03 -11.75
CA HIS A 20 3.60 3.49 -10.89
C HIS A 20 4.32 4.75 -11.40
N ASN A 21 4.39 4.92 -12.72
CA ASN A 21 5.00 6.11 -13.33
C ASN A 21 4.12 7.36 -13.13
N GLU A 22 2.80 7.23 -13.20
CA GLU A 22 1.86 8.33 -12.96
C GLU A 22 1.89 8.74 -11.48
N ILE A 23 1.86 7.76 -10.58
CA ILE A 23 1.97 7.98 -9.13
C ILE A 23 3.31 8.65 -8.79
N ALA A 24 4.41 8.22 -9.42
CA ALA A 24 5.73 8.80 -9.24
C ALA A 24 5.75 10.30 -9.61
N ASN A 25 5.16 10.65 -10.74
CA ASN A 25 5.04 12.03 -11.21
C ASN A 25 4.16 12.88 -10.27
N ILE A 26 3.02 12.35 -9.84
CA ILE A 26 2.08 13.07 -8.96
C ILE A 26 2.70 13.33 -7.58
N LEU A 27 3.41 12.36 -7.02
CA LEU A 27 3.95 12.43 -5.66
C LEU A 27 5.39 12.95 -5.59
N GLY A 28 6.05 13.21 -6.72
CA GLY A 28 7.45 13.63 -6.75
C GLY A 28 8.42 12.56 -6.21
N ILE A 29 8.09 11.27 -6.41
CA ILE A 29 8.91 10.13 -5.97
C ILE A 29 9.36 9.32 -7.19
N SER A 30 10.28 8.37 -6.99
CA SER A 30 10.62 7.44 -8.06
C SER A 30 9.56 6.33 -8.24
N ALA A 31 9.44 5.78 -9.44
CA ALA A 31 8.56 4.63 -9.70
C ALA A 31 8.96 3.39 -8.87
N SER A 32 10.25 3.21 -8.56
CA SER A 32 10.73 2.14 -7.67
C SER A 32 10.30 2.37 -6.21
N THR A 33 10.28 3.63 -5.76
CA THR A 33 9.69 4.01 -4.47
C THR A 33 8.20 3.67 -4.44
N SER A 34 7.44 4.00 -5.49
CA SER A 34 6.01 3.64 -5.61
C SER A 34 5.81 2.12 -5.50
N LYS A 35 6.55 1.32 -6.28
CA LYS A 35 6.51 -0.16 -6.20
C LYS A 35 6.78 -0.68 -4.78
N THR A 36 7.82 -0.15 -4.13
CA THR A 36 8.21 -0.57 -2.78
C THR A 36 7.17 -0.18 -1.73
N GLN A 37 6.57 1.01 -1.85
CA GLN A 37 5.49 1.44 -0.96
C GLN A 37 4.23 0.57 -1.13
N LEU A 38 3.86 0.21 -2.36
CA LEU A 38 2.75 -0.72 -2.61
C LEU A 38 3.00 -2.10 -1.99
N MET A 39 4.21 -2.65 -2.16
CA MET A 39 4.59 -3.93 -1.55
C MET A 39 4.46 -3.88 -0.02
N LYS A 40 5.00 -2.83 0.61
CA LYS A 40 4.93 -2.66 2.07
C LYS A 40 3.50 -2.43 2.55
N ALA A 41 2.66 -1.74 1.77
CA ALA A 41 1.23 -1.59 2.06
C ALA A 41 0.52 -2.95 2.09
N ARG A 42 0.74 -3.80 1.08
CA ARG A 42 0.18 -5.16 1.02
C ARG A 42 0.63 -6.02 2.20
N MET A 43 1.92 -5.98 2.54
CA MET A 43 2.45 -6.70 3.71
C MET A 43 1.82 -6.21 5.02
N TYR A 44 1.63 -4.90 5.17
CA TYR A 44 0.96 -4.32 6.34
C TYR A 44 -0.49 -4.81 6.47
N LEU A 45 -1.25 -4.77 5.38
CA LEU A 45 -2.64 -5.24 5.34
C LEU A 45 -2.73 -6.75 5.59
N MET A 46 -1.87 -7.55 4.96
CA MET A 46 -1.84 -9.00 5.19
C MET A 46 -1.58 -9.34 6.66
N LYS A 47 -0.64 -8.64 7.31
CA LYS A 47 -0.36 -8.85 8.73
C LYS A 47 -1.57 -8.49 9.60
N LYS A 48 -2.30 -7.43 9.25
CA LYS A 48 -3.50 -6.99 9.98
C LYS A 48 -4.65 -7.99 9.82
N VAL A 49 -4.93 -8.44 8.60
CA VAL A 49 -5.97 -9.44 8.31
C VAL A 49 -5.65 -10.77 8.98
N LYS A 50 -4.40 -11.24 8.92
CA LYS A 50 -3.99 -12.46 9.63
C LYS A 50 -4.23 -12.33 11.12
N LYS A 51 -3.83 -11.21 11.72
CA LYS A 51 -4.04 -10.96 13.14
C LYS A 51 -5.53 -11.00 13.51
N GLU A 52 -6.38 -10.31 12.77
CA GLU A 52 -7.83 -10.32 13.00
C GLU A 52 -8.42 -11.72 12.80
N ALA A 53 -7.95 -12.50 11.81
CA ALA A 53 -8.41 -13.86 11.61
C ALA A 53 -8.05 -14.81 12.77
N TYR A 54 -6.92 -14.61 13.45
CA TYR A 54 -6.56 -15.39 14.64
C TYR A 54 -7.30 -14.90 15.90
N GLU A 55 -7.53 -13.59 16.06
CA GLU A 55 -8.27 -13.03 17.22
C GLU A 55 -9.77 -13.38 17.22
N ASN A 56 -10.36 -13.74 16.07
CA ASN A 56 -11.78 -14.12 15.98
C ASN A 56 -12.03 -15.64 16.18
N VAL A 57 -10.99 -16.41 16.51
CA VAL A 57 -11.06 -17.88 16.67
C VAL A 57 -10.86 -18.30 18.14
N GLU A 58 -10.48 -17.37 19.02
CA GLU A 58 -10.45 -17.53 20.49
C GLU A 58 -11.68 -16.90 21.14
#